data_AF-A0AAV4SAY4-F1
#
_entry.id   AF-A0AAV4SAY4-F1
#
_cell.length_a   1.000
_cell.length_b   1.000
_cell.length_c   1.000
_cell.angle_alpha   90.00
_cell.angle_beta   90.00
_cell.angle_gamma   90.00
#
_symmetry.space_group_name_H-M   'P 1'
#
loop_
_entity.id
_entity.type
_entity.pdbx_description
1 polymer ?
#
loop_
_entity_poly.entity_id
_entity_poly.type
_entity_poly.pdbx_seq_one_letter_code
_entity_poly.pdbx_strand_id
1 'polypeptide(L)'
;MVMKNSSKECLCASKAVEAVYPRKNPFSLICALDEDLQANGELFWDDGDSLDTYEKGNYTLVRFNATKNTFMSTVVHNGHDGSMDLSMMQISGIDKGPTKVTQSVKKDFKMDLFSHLKLTEIFDKVTSTDTSCIYVFSPPNSLAIGMQGVSLLSPLTATWM
;
A
#
# COMPACT_ATOMS: atom_id res chain seq x y z
N MET A 1 -7.51 -12.13 -8.81
CA MET A 1 -6.22 -11.75 -8.18
C MET A 1 -5.26 -12.92 -8.32
N VAL A 2 -4.33 -12.87 -9.28
CA VAL A 2 -3.29 -13.88 -9.42
C VAL A 2 -2.05 -13.36 -8.70
N MET A 3 -1.75 -13.92 -7.53
CA MET A 3 -0.47 -13.71 -6.84
C MET A 3 0.42 -14.91 -7.19
N LYS A 4 1.51 -14.68 -7.94
CA LYS A 4 2.53 -15.72 -8.14
C LYS A 4 3.29 -15.85 -6.83
N ASN A 5 3.44 -17.09 -6.35
CA ASN A 5 4.01 -17.45 -5.05
C ASN A 5 5.47 -17.89 -5.21
N SER A 6 6.38 -17.10 -4.67
CA SER A 6 7.72 -17.47 -4.26
C SER A 6 7.98 -16.75 -2.93
N SER A 7 8.81 -17.31 -2.06
CA SER A 7 9.01 -16.90 -0.66
C SER A 7 9.66 -15.50 -0.46
N LYS A 8 9.49 -14.56 -1.39
CA LYS A 8 10.22 -13.28 -1.53
C LYS A 8 9.29 -12.11 -1.88
N GLU A 9 8.15 -11.97 -1.20
CA GLU A 9 7.03 -11.25 -1.82
C GLU A 9 6.36 -10.12 -1.02
N CYS A 10 6.05 -9.05 -1.74
CA CYS A 10 5.02 -8.08 -1.38
C CYS A 10 3.66 -8.60 -1.86
N LEU A 11 2.75 -8.86 -0.91
CA LEU A 11 1.46 -9.50 -1.12
C LEU A 11 0.32 -8.55 -0.74
N CYS A 12 -0.72 -8.52 -1.57
CA CYS A 12 -1.91 -7.73 -1.29
C CYS A 12 -3.03 -8.61 -0.72
N ALA A 13 -3.65 -8.17 0.37
CA ALA A 13 -4.76 -8.86 1.01
C ALA A 13 -5.94 -7.92 1.21
N SER A 14 -7.14 -8.33 0.77
CA SER A 14 -8.38 -7.65 1.14
C SER A 14 -8.76 -8.00 2.57
N LYS A 15 -9.16 -7.02 3.37
CA LYS A 15 -9.81 -7.30 4.66
C LYS A 15 -11.25 -7.76 4.38
N ALA A 16 -11.48 -9.06 4.25
CA ALA A 16 -12.83 -9.62 4.11
C ALA A 16 -12.89 -11.10 4.49
N VAL A 17 -13.37 -11.38 5.70
CA VAL A 17 -14.08 -12.63 5.97
C VAL A 17 -15.56 -12.27 5.77
N GLU A 18 -16.18 -12.82 4.73
CA GLU A 18 -17.62 -12.69 4.37
C GLU A 18 -18.11 -11.30 3.86
N ALA A 19 -17.53 -10.76 2.78
CA ALA A 19 -18.09 -9.58 2.10
C ALA A 19 -18.69 -9.95 0.72
N VAL A 20 -19.88 -9.43 0.42
CA VAL A 20 -20.57 -9.60 -0.88
C VAL A 20 -19.79 -8.93 -2.04
N TYR A 21 -19.02 -7.88 -1.74
CA TYR A 21 -18.22 -7.14 -2.73
C TYR A 21 -16.77 -6.92 -2.23
N PRO A 22 -15.91 -7.95 -2.25
CA PRO A 22 -14.56 -7.88 -1.68
C PRO A 22 -13.67 -6.81 -2.33
N ARG A 23 -13.93 -6.44 -3.60
CA ARG A 23 -13.20 -5.38 -4.32
C ARG A 23 -13.50 -3.96 -3.85
N LYS A 24 -14.55 -3.75 -3.05
CA LYS A 24 -14.87 -2.45 -2.43
C LYS A 24 -14.23 -2.28 -1.05
N ASN A 25 -13.61 -3.33 -0.51
CA ASN A 25 -12.99 -3.26 0.80
C ASN A 25 -11.59 -2.66 0.68
N PRO A 26 -11.13 -1.90 1.68
CA PRO A 26 -9.74 -1.50 1.76
C PRO A 26 -8.83 -2.72 1.82
N PHE A 27 -7.70 -2.60 1.14
CA PHE A 27 -6.67 -3.60 1.09
C PHE A 27 -5.53 -3.27 2.05
N SER A 28 -4.76 -4.30 2.37
CA SER A 28 -3.48 -4.20 3.04
C SER A 28 -2.39 -4.74 2.14
N LEU A 29 -1.20 -4.15 2.21
CA LEU A 29 -0.01 -4.63 1.52
C LEU A 29 0.99 -5.14 2.56
N ILE A 30 1.45 -6.36 2.42
CA ILE A 30 2.42 -6.99 3.31
C ILE A 30 3.68 -7.26 2.52
N CYS A 31 4.81 -6.70 2.90
CA CYS A 31 6.12 -6.95 2.31
C CYS A 31 7.02 -7.64 3.33
N ALA A 32 7.44 -8.86 3.04
CA ALA A 32 8.42 -9.58 3.86
C ALA A 32 9.80 -9.46 3.22
N LEU A 33 10.69 -8.71 3.88
CA LEU A 33 12.08 -8.55 3.45
C LEU A 33 12.86 -9.84 3.70
N ASP A 34 13.75 -10.17 2.77
CA ASP A 34 14.72 -11.24 2.91
C ASP A 34 15.99 -10.78 3.67
N GLU A 35 16.99 -11.67 3.73
CA GLU A 35 18.26 -11.43 4.40
C GLU A 35 19.08 -10.29 3.76
N ASP A 36 18.83 -9.99 2.48
CA ASP A 36 19.43 -8.86 1.76
C ASP A 36 18.57 -7.58 1.88
N LEU A 37 17.57 -7.60 2.76
CA LEU A 37 16.57 -6.55 2.98
C LEU A 37 15.77 -6.22 1.71
N GLN A 38 15.38 -7.23 0.94
CA GLN A 38 14.65 -7.07 -0.32
C GLN A 38 13.31 -7.80 -0.32
N ALA A 39 12.32 -7.21 -0.99
CA ALA A 39 11.06 -7.87 -1.34
C ALA A 39 10.54 -7.35 -2.67
N ASN A 40 9.87 -8.18 -3.45
CA ASN A 40 9.30 -7.79 -4.73
C ASN A 40 7.87 -8.30 -4.87
N GLY A 41 7.04 -7.69 -5.69
CA GLY A 41 5.69 -8.20 -5.91
C GLY A 41 5.03 -7.57 -7.11
N GLU A 42 3.93 -8.16 -7.55
CA GLU A 42 3.13 -7.63 -8.64
C GLU A 42 1.64 -7.70 -8.26
N LEU A 43 0.90 -6.66 -8.63
CA LEU A 43 -0.54 -6.58 -8.52
C LEU A 43 -1.13 -6.46 -9.93
N PHE A 44 -1.90 -7.46 -10.32
CA PHE A 44 -2.75 -7.41 -11.49
C PHE A 44 -4.19 -7.09 -11.07
N TRP A 45 -4.75 -6.01 -11.62
CA TRP A 45 -6.08 -5.50 -11.28
C TRP A 45 -6.93 -5.26 -12.53
N ASP A 46 -8.03 -5.99 -12.64
CA ASP A 46 -9.05 -5.90 -13.69
C ASP A 46 -10.45 -5.75 -13.08
N ASP A 47 -11.51 -5.79 -13.88
CA ASP A 47 -12.89 -5.77 -13.38
C ASP A 47 -13.30 -7.07 -12.66
N GLY A 48 -12.69 -8.20 -13.01
CA GLY A 48 -12.95 -9.53 -12.45
C GLY A 48 -14.08 -10.31 -13.11
N ASP A 49 -14.73 -9.74 -14.12
CA ASP A 49 -15.91 -10.31 -14.78
C ASP A 49 -15.69 -10.48 -16.29
N SER A 50 -14.95 -9.56 -16.93
CA SER A 50 -14.72 -9.60 -18.37
C SER A 50 -13.73 -10.69 -18.77
N LEU A 51 -13.96 -11.29 -19.93
CA LEU A 51 -13.01 -12.22 -20.55
C LEU A 51 -11.94 -11.46 -21.35
N ASP A 52 -10.75 -12.06 -21.42
CA ASP A 52 -9.60 -11.60 -22.20
C ASP A 52 -9.13 -10.18 -21.83
N THR A 53 -9.23 -9.82 -20.54
CA THR A 53 -8.80 -8.50 -20.05
C THR A 53 -7.31 -8.27 -20.31
N TYR A 54 -6.49 -9.32 -20.20
CA TYR A 54 -5.07 -9.26 -20.51
C TYR A 54 -4.80 -8.96 -22.00
N GLU A 55 -5.39 -9.74 -22.90
CA GLU A 55 -5.22 -9.61 -24.35
C GLU A 55 -5.75 -8.27 -24.87
N LYS A 56 -6.84 -7.76 -24.26
CA LYS A 56 -7.45 -6.46 -24.59
C LYS A 56 -6.71 -5.29 -23.95
N GLY A 57 -5.77 -5.54 -23.02
CA GLY A 57 -5.10 -4.49 -22.27
C GLY A 57 -5.99 -3.81 -21.22
N ASN A 58 -7.15 -4.37 -20.90
CA ASN A 58 -8.13 -3.80 -19.96
C ASN A 58 -7.81 -4.21 -18.52
N TYR A 59 -6.60 -3.89 -18.06
CA TYR A 59 -6.13 -4.16 -16.70
C TYR A 59 -5.14 -3.09 -16.25
N THR A 60 -4.83 -3.06 -14.97
CA THR A 60 -3.77 -2.26 -14.38
C THR A 60 -2.77 -3.20 -13.71
N LEU A 61 -1.49 -3.03 -14.03
CA LEU A 61 -0.38 -3.82 -13.47
C LEU A 61 0.55 -2.91 -12.69
N VAL A 62 0.76 -3.24 -11.41
CA VAL A 62 1.64 -2.51 -10.51
C VAL A 62 2.74 -3.42 -10.01
N ARG A 63 3.99 -2.97 -10.07
CA ARG A 63 5.15 -3.63 -9.49
C ARG A 63 5.50 -3.00 -8.16
N PHE A 64 5.81 -3.84 -7.18
CA PHE A 64 6.31 -3.46 -5.87
C PHE A 64 7.77 -3.86 -5.75
N ASN A 65 8.59 -2.97 -5.22
CA ASN A 65 9.96 -3.26 -4.83
C ASN A 65 10.23 -2.62 -3.47
N ALA A 66 10.70 -3.42 -2.52
CA ALA A 66 11.29 -2.95 -1.28
C ALA A 66 12.77 -3.32 -1.29
N THR A 67 13.63 -2.36 -1.01
CA THR A 67 15.07 -2.55 -0.91
C THR A 67 15.60 -1.72 0.25
N LYS A 68 16.24 -2.39 1.22
CA LYS A 68 16.77 -1.84 2.47
C LYS A 68 15.71 -1.12 3.29
N ASN A 69 15.55 0.18 3.03
CA ASN A 69 14.79 1.15 3.82
C ASN A 69 13.75 1.88 2.97
N THR A 70 13.53 1.42 1.74
CA THR A 70 12.67 2.07 0.76
C THR A 70 11.77 1.05 0.11
N PHE A 71 10.47 1.35 0.11
CA PHE A 71 9.44 0.70 -0.68
C PHE A 71 9.03 1.62 -1.83
N MET A 72 8.81 1.05 -3.01
CA MET A 72 8.32 1.77 -4.18
C MET A 72 7.31 0.90 -4.96
N SER A 73 6.20 1.51 -5.37
CA SER A 73 5.29 0.96 -6.36
C SER A 73 5.42 1.68 -7.71
N THR A 74 5.38 0.92 -8.79
CA THR A 74 5.46 1.41 -10.17
C THR A 74 4.29 0.86 -10.97
N VAL A 75 3.49 1.75 -11.58
CA VAL A 75 2.44 1.34 -12.52
C VAL A 75 3.11 1.00 -13.85
N VAL A 76 3.08 -0.27 -14.23
CA VAL A 76 3.71 -0.82 -15.45
C VAL A 76 2.76 -0.75 -16.63
N HIS A 77 1.47 -0.98 -16.37
CA HIS A 77 0.40 -0.88 -17.36
C HIS A 77 -0.82 -0.26 -16.67
N ASN A 78 -1.49 0.67 -17.37
CA ASN A 78 -2.66 1.37 -16.87
C ASN A 78 -3.74 1.38 -17.95
N GLY A 79 -4.55 0.34 -17.99
CA GLY A 79 -5.63 0.16 -18.96
C GLY A 79 -6.99 -0.13 -18.32
N HIS A 80 -7.09 -0.08 -17.00
CA HIS A 80 -8.37 -0.19 -16.29
C HIS A 80 -8.51 0.89 -15.22
N ASP A 81 -9.58 1.68 -15.37
CA ASP A 81 -9.97 2.70 -14.39
C ASP A 81 -10.64 2.04 -13.20
N GLY A 82 -10.10 2.28 -12.01
CA GLY A 82 -10.65 1.78 -10.75
C GLY A 82 -9.97 2.41 -9.54
N SER A 83 -10.44 2.06 -8.34
CA SER A 83 -9.72 2.35 -7.11
C SER A 83 -9.49 1.07 -6.31
N MET A 84 -8.28 0.94 -5.78
CA MET A 84 -7.93 -0.10 -4.82
C MET A 84 -7.35 0.60 -3.59
N ASP A 85 -8.23 0.92 -2.66
CA ASP A 85 -7.89 1.74 -1.49
C ASP A 85 -6.92 0.97 -0.58
N LEU A 86 -5.75 1.55 -0.32
CA LEU A 86 -4.77 1.01 0.62
C LEU A 86 -5.04 1.59 2.00
N SER A 87 -5.30 0.72 2.97
CA SER A 87 -5.50 1.11 4.38
C SER A 87 -4.25 0.95 5.24
N MET A 88 -3.41 -0.03 4.92
CA MET A 88 -2.25 -0.38 5.72
C MET A 88 -1.16 -1.02 4.85
N MET A 89 0.08 -0.66 5.13
CA MET A 89 1.26 -1.36 4.65
C MET A 89 2.01 -1.95 5.85
N GLN A 90 2.37 -3.22 5.77
CA GLN A 90 3.23 -3.88 6.75
C GLN A 90 4.53 -4.28 6.06
N ILE A 91 5.67 -3.90 6.65
CA ILE A 91 7.01 -4.30 6.23
C ILE A 91 7.61 -5.12 7.36
N SER A 92 7.92 -6.39 7.10
CA SER A 92 8.51 -7.30 8.08
C SER A 92 9.94 -7.67 7.68
N GLY A 93 10.79 -7.97 8.66
CA GLY A 93 12.21 -8.28 8.42
C GLY A 93 13.12 -7.04 8.40
N ILE A 94 12.68 -5.91 8.95
CA ILE A 94 13.54 -4.72 9.05
C ILE A 94 14.62 -4.92 10.12
N ASP A 95 15.85 -4.53 9.81
CA ASP A 95 17.04 -4.76 10.65
C ASP A 95 17.05 -3.89 11.91
N LYS A 96 16.51 -2.67 11.82
CA LYS A 96 16.43 -1.69 12.90
C LYS A 96 15.07 -1.01 12.92
N GLY A 97 14.58 -0.73 14.13
CA GLY A 97 13.36 0.06 14.30
C GLY A 97 13.55 1.48 13.77
N PRO A 98 12.59 2.02 13.00
CA PRO A 98 12.75 3.32 12.39
C PRO A 98 12.55 4.45 13.40
N THR A 99 13.42 5.45 13.30
CA THR A 99 13.31 6.76 13.95
C THR A 99 12.36 7.70 13.20
N LYS A 100 12.22 7.53 11.88
CA LYS A 100 11.33 8.32 11.04
C LYS A 100 10.77 7.49 9.88
N VAL A 101 9.51 7.73 9.56
CA VAL A 101 8.84 7.19 8.37
C VAL A 101 8.38 8.35 7.48
N THR A 102 8.47 8.21 6.17
CA THR A 102 7.99 9.20 5.20
C THR A 102 7.31 8.49 4.04
N GLN A 103 6.19 9.03 3.58
CA GLN A 103 5.45 8.52 2.44
C GLN A 103 5.32 9.60 1.37
N SER A 104 5.27 9.19 0.11
CA SER A 104 5.05 10.09 -1.03
C SER A 104 4.15 9.38 -2.02
N VAL A 105 3.03 10.03 -2.34
CA VAL A 105 2.09 9.58 -3.36
C VAL A 105 2.14 10.53 -4.54
N LYS A 106 2.21 10.01 -5.77
CA LYS A 106 1.98 10.84 -6.96
C LYS A 106 0.47 10.91 -7.17
N LYS A 107 -0.18 11.89 -6.54
CA LYS A 107 -1.61 12.14 -6.72
C LYS A 107 -1.80 13.41 -7.55
N ASP A 108 -2.58 13.32 -8.64
CA ASP A 108 -3.26 14.49 -9.20
C ASP A 108 -4.31 14.93 -8.18
N PHE A 109 -4.00 15.98 -7.43
CA PHE A 109 -4.79 16.42 -6.28
C PHE A 109 -6.08 17.12 -6.74
N LYS A 110 -7.23 16.43 -6.64
CA LYS A 110 -8.52 17.09 -6.40
C LYS A 110 -9.02 16.64 -5.04
N MET A 111 -8.85 17.48 -4.04
CA MET A 111 -9.39 17.28 -2.70
C MET A 111 -10.30 18.48 -2.40
N ASP A 112 -11.58 18.19 -2.15
CA ASP A 112 -12.52 19.17 -1.61
C ASP A 112 -12.43 19.08 -0.08
N LEU A 113 -12.00 20.16 0.56
CA LEU A 113 -11.40 20.14 1.90
C LEU A 113 -12.39 20.36 3.06
N PHE A 114 -13.71 20.49 2.84
CA PHE A 114 -14.59 21.07 3.89
C PHE A 114 -15.98 20.43 4.11
N SER A 115 -16.20 19.13 3.88
CA SER A 115 -17.51 18.52 4.18
C SER A 115 -17.59 17.82 5.55
N HIS A 116 -17.09 18.45 6.61
CA HIS A 116 -17.26 18.06 8.03
C HIS A 116 -16.24 17.06 8.60
N LEU A 117 -15.29 17.53 9.42
CA LEU A 117 -15.03 17.01 10.77
C LEU A 117 -13.93 17.83 11.48
N LYS A 118 -14.23 18.28 12.71
CA LYS A 118 -13.32 18.93 13.67
C LYS A 118 -12.61 17.81 14.46
N LEU A 119 -11.28 17.83 14.51
CA LEU A 119 -10.46 16.74 15.06
C LEU A 119 -9.40 17.29 16.05
N THR A 120 -9.85 18.04 17.06
CA THR A 120 -8.97 18.76 17.99
C THR A 120 -8.77 18.14 19.38
N GLU A 121 -9.15 16.89 19.66
CA GLU A 121 -9.16 16.42 21.08
C GLU A 121 -8.44 15.11 21.42
N ILE A 122 -7.52 14.55 20.59
CA ILE A 122 -6.84 13.28 20.97
C ILE A 122 -5.29 13.27 20.82
N PHE A 123 -4.64 14.31 20.27
CA PHE A 123 -3.21 14.23 19.89
C PHE A 123 -2.22 14.99 20.79
N ASP A 124 -2.15 14.67 22.10
CA ASP A 124 -1.09 15.22 22.97
C ASP A 124 0.14 14.31 23.12
N LYS A 125 0.36 13.32 22.24
CA LYS A 125 1.62 12.57 22.22
C LYS A 125 2.07 12.01 20.86
N VAL A 126 1.69 12.67 19.76
CA VAL A 126 2.15 12.31 18.41
C VAL A 126 3.14 13.37 17.93
N THR A 127 4.43 13.12 18.15
CA THR A 127 5.49 13.87 17.49
C THR A 127 5.68 13.31 16.08
N SER A 128 4.89 13.81 15.13
CA SER A 128 5.22 13.68 13.70
C SER A 128 4.74 14.94 12.98
N THR A 129 5.67 15.63 12.32
CA THR A 129 5.40 16.83 11.51
C THR A 129 4.91 16.50 10.09
N ASP A 130 4.53 15.25 9.82
CA ASP A 130 3.91 14.81 8.57
C ASP A 130 2.55 14.18 8.89
N THR A 131 1.48 14.95 8.69
CA THR A 131 0.09 14.60 9.06
C THR A 131 -0.55 13.53 8.17
N SER A 132 0.22 12.91 7.27
CA SER A 132 -0.31 11.95 6.30
C SER A 132 -0.14 10.48 6.68
N CYS A 133 0.71 10.13 7.66
CA CYS A 133 0.91 8.75 8.07
C CYS A 133 1.02 8.55 9.59
N ILE A 134 0.35 7.50 10.08
CA ILE A 134 0.52 6.97 11.44
C ILE A 134 1.27 5.65 11.28
N TYR A 135 2.36 5.44 11.99
CA TYR A 135 3.12 4.18 11.94
C TYR A 135 3.31 3.56 13.32
N VAL A 136 3.45 2.24 13.36
CA VAL A 136 3.73 1.46 14.57
C VAL A 136 4.87 0.51 14.26
N PHE A 137 5.92 0.57 15.08
CA PHE A 137 6.96 -0.45 15.08
C PHE A 137 6.60 -1.53 16.11
N SER A 138 6.51 -2.78 15.65
CA SER A 138 6.20 -3.96 16.47
C SER A 138 7.42 -4.88 16.48
N PRO A 139 8.15 -4.96 17.61
CA PRO A 139 9.26 -5.91 17.76
C PRO A 139 8.79 -7.38 17.68
N PRO A 140 9.63 -8.31 17.18
CA PRO A 140 10.89 -8.05 16.50
C PRO A 140 10.62 -7.72 15.02
N ASN A 141 11.13 -6.57 14.55
CA ASN A 141 11.41 -6.31 13.14
C ASN A 141 10.20 -6.13 12.19
N SER A 142 9.08 -5.60 12.67
CA SER A 142 7.95 -5.23 11.81
C SER A 142 7.56 -3.76 11.92
N LEU A 143 7.34 -3.12 10.78
CA LEU A 143 6.82 -1.76 10.65
C LEU A 143 5.43 -1.82 10.01
N ALA A 144 4.43 -1.24 10.66
CA ALA A 144 3.12 -1.01 10.08
C ALA A 144 2.93 0.48 9.81
N ILE A 145 2.44 0.85 8.63
CA ILE A 145 2.17 2.21 8.19
C ILE A 145 0.68 2.27 7.82
N GLY A 146 -0.08 3.11 8.52
CA GLY A 146 -1.46 3.45 8.20
C GLY A 146 -1.51 4.39 7.00
N MET A 147 -2.37 4.08 6.04
CA MET A 147 -2.51 4.78 4.77
C MET A 147 -3.91 5.39 4.69
N GLN A 148 -3.99 6.68 4.35
CA GLN A 148 -5.27 7.38 4.15
C GLN A 148 -5.32 8.03 2.78
N GLY A 149 -6.35 7.72 2.00
CA GLY A 149 -6.55 8.30 0.66
C GLY A 149 -5.50 7.89 -0.38
N VAL A 150 -4.84 6.76 -0.16
CA VAL A 150 -3.82 6.16 -1.04
C VAL A 150 -4.44 5.02 -1.83
N SER A 151 -4.19 4.97 -3.14
CA SER A 151 -4.61 3.86 -4.01
C SER A 151 -3.40 3.00 -4.38
N LEU A 152 -3.52 1.67 -4.33
CA LEU A 152 -2.47 0.77 -4.81
C LEU A 152 -2.27 0.85 -6.34
N LEU A 153 -3.26 1.39 -7.06
CA LEU A 153 -3.21 1.59 -8.51
C LEU A 153 -2.47 2.89 -8.90
N SER A 154 -1.84 3.57 -7.94
CA SER A 154 -1.05 4.77 -8.15
C SER A 154 0.37 4.62 -7.59
N PRO A 155 1.37 5.35 -8.13
CA PRO A 155 2.72 5.30 -7.59
C PRO A 155 2.77 5.77 -6.13
N LEU A 156 3.37 4.93 -5.30
CA LEU A 156 3.56 5.12 -3.86
C LEU A 156 5.02 4.86 -3.54
N THR A 157 5.62 5.72 -2.74
CA THR A 157 6.94 5.51 -2.16
C THR A 157 6.83 5.65 -0.64
N ALA A 158 7.44 4.72 0.08
CA ALA A 158 7.57 4.81 1.54
C ALA A 158 9.03 4.58 1.90
N THR A 159 9.54 5.35 2.86
CA THR A 159 10.92 5.24 3.36
C THR A 159 10.90 5.22 4.88
N TRP A 160 11.82 4.46 5.48
CA TRP A 160 11.97 4.37 6.92
C TRP A 160 13.44 4.45 7.31
N MET A 161 13.80 5.34 8.24
CA MET A 161 15.18 5.59 8.69
C MET A 161 15.33 5.33 10.17
#